data_AF-A0AB38FSQ9-F1
#
_entry.id   AF-A0AB38FSQ9-F1
#
_cell.length_a   1.000
_cell.length_b   1.000
_cell.length_c   1.000
_cell.angle_alpha   90.00
_cell.angle_beta   90.00
_cell.angle_gamma   90.00
#
_symmetry.space_group_name_H-M   'P 1'
#
loop_
_entity.id
_entity.type
_entity.pdbx_description
1 polymer ?
#
loop_
_entity_poly.entity_id
_entity_poly.type
_entity_poly.pdbx_seq_one_letter_code
_entity_poly.pdbx_strand_id
1 'polypeptide(L)'
;MSMRQKGYPNGPLVRAIWDCCDELYERLGRVPERQELLQEMKLREPERAGLSTYGRQRIEWKLYHDFESTEKADSCLNIIPAEFLEPQLRRVVYAVTQLGEVSIPQVIEWLDFSNAPLKLNEIRSQFQALTVNDNQRARYRASRTSMVSDQGHYMDKLFRTGKGRATRYVLYDPNIHGVWDIGDDGKTPVEIVKPTFLERLRILHECTDCPELKLEDMRARVLREIVDREGQPIFRKRLLDAYNRACAVTDCAIAELLEAAHIIPYSGAQHCKAMHGILLRTDIHTLFDKGLLWIEQNFRVSLDPGLLNSEYGHLQGKLMRLPEARMDRPLKAHLAYHRALFVNKL
;
A
#
# COMPACT_ATOMS: atom_id res chain seq x y z
N MET A 1 36.25 -22.18 -8.22
CA MET A 1 35.22 -23.24 -8.27
C MET A 1 34.29 -22.87 -9.41
N SER A 2 34.25 -23.66 -10.49
CA SER A 2 33.34 -23.39 -11.61
C SER A 2 31.89 -23.64 -11.14
N MET A 3 31.01 -22.65 -11.33
CA MET A 3 29.62 -22.78 -10.88
C MET A 3 28.85 -23.75 -11.76
N ARG A 4 27.91 -24.50 -11.17
CA ARG A 4 27.02 -25.37 -11.95
C ARG A 4 25.93 -24.54 -12.62
N GLN A 5 26.07 -24.32 -13.92
CA GLN A 5 25.07 -23.61 -14.75
C GLN A 5 23.79 -24.43 -15.05
N LYS A 6 23.66 -25.63 -14.47
CA LYS A 6 22.52 -26.53 -14.66
C LYS A 6 21.32 -25.96 -13.92
N GLY A 7 20.32 -25.40 -14.62
CA GLY A 7 19.11 -24.80 -14.04
C GLY A 7 18.95 -23.30 -14.34
N TYR A 8 19.91 -22.69 -15.03
CA TYR A 8 19.80 -21.30 -15.48
C TYR A 8 18.63 -21.10 -16.46
N PRO A 9 18.09 -19.87 -16.56
CA PRO A 9 17.00 -19.55 -17.48
C PRO A 9 17.33 -19.86 -18.95
N ASN A 10 16.36 -20.42 -19.68
CA ASN A 10 16.52 -20.79 -21.09
C ASN A 10 16.38 -19.61 -22.07
N GLY A 11 15.92 -18.45 -21.63
CA GLY A 11 15.74 -17.27 -22.48
C GLY A 11 17.10 -16.63 -22.80
N PRO A 12 17.47 -16.42 -24.08
CA PRO A 12 18.82 -15.97 -24.46
C PRO A 12 19.21 -14.64 -23.81
N LEU A 13 18.25 -13.72 -23.70
CA LEU A 13 18.47 -12.40 -23.10
C LEU A 13 18.71 -12.43 -21.59
N VAL A 14 18.11 -13.40 -20.90
CA VAL A 14 18.21 -13.58 -19.45
C VAL A 14 19.47 -14.40 -19.12
N ARG A 15 19.70 -15.42 -19.94
CA ARG A 15 20.88 -16.29 -19.89
C ARG A 15 22.17 -15.49 -20.01
N ALA A 16 22.24 -14.56 -20.96
CA ALA A 16 23.39 -13.67 -21.14
C ALA A 16 23.80 -12.91 -19.86
N ILE A 17 22.82 -12.50 -19.05
CA ILE A 17 23.08 -11.75 -17.81
C ILE A 17 23.58 -12.70 -16.71
N TRP A 18 22.98 -13.89 -16.59
CA TRP A 18 23.41 -14.90 -15.62
C TRP A 18 24.81 -15.45 -15.95
N ASP A 19 25.12 -15.63 -17.23
CA ASP A 19 26.46 -16.01 -17.69
C ASP A 19 27.46 -14.88 -17.42
N CYS A 20 27.08 -13.62 -17.65
CA CYS A 20 27.91 -12.47 -17.30
C CYS A 20 28.19 -12.39 -15.79
N CYS A 21 27.21 -12.67 -14.94
CA CYS A 21 27.41 -12.75 -13.49
C CYS A 21 28.39 -13.87 -13.10
N ASP A 22 28.28 -15.03 -13.74
CA ASP A 22 29.16 -16.17 -13.52
C ASP A 22 30.62 -15.85 -13.89
N GLU A 23 30.83 -15.31 -15.09
CA GLU A 23 32.16 -14.90 -15.57
C GLU A 23 32.75 -13.78 -14.69
N LEU A 24 31.95 -12.81 -14.28
CA LEU A 24 32.40 -11.76 -13.37
C LEU A 24 32.80 -12.32 -12.00
N TYR A 25 32.06 -13.30 -11.49
CA TYR A 25 32.41 -13.97 -10.25
C TYR A 25 33.72 -14.74 -10.36
N GLU A 26 33.89 -15.52 -11.44
CA GLU A 26 35.14 -16.23 -11.71
C GLU A 26 36.34 -15.28 -11.81
N ARG A 27 36.14 -14.11 -12.42
CA ARG A 27 37.17 -13.07 -12.58
C ARG A 27 37.50 -12.33 -11.28
N LEU A 28 36.49 -11.98 -10.48
CA LEU A 28 36.63 -11.16 -9.27
C LEU A 28 36.91 -11.97 -8.01
N GLY A 29 36.60 -13.27 -8.00
CA GLY A 29 36.67 -14.12 -6.81
C GLY A 29 35.63 -13.76 -5.74
N ARG A 30 34.69 -12.87 -6.05
CA ARG A 30 33.58 -12.43 -5.20
C ARG A 30 32.34 -12.16 -6.05
N VAL A 31 31.19 -12.06 -5.40
CA VAL A 31 29.94 -11.64 -6.06
C VAL A 31 30.13 -10.27 -6.71
N PRO A 32 29.83 -10.11 -8.01
CA PRO A 32 29.96 -8.83 -8.70
C PRO A 32 28.94 -7.83 -8.17
N GLU A 33 29.35 -6.58 -7.97
CA GLU A 33 28.46 -5.48 -7.62
C GLU A 33 27.55 -5.10 -8.79
N ARG A 34 26.47 -4.37 -8.49
CA ARG A 34 25.53 -3.91 -9.52
C ARG A 34 26.23 -3.06 -10.59
N GLN A 35 27.11 -2.15 -10.19
CA GLN A 35 27.79 -1.25 -11.14
C GLN A 35 28.73 -2.02 -12.08
N GLU A 36 29.42 -3.04 -11.56
CA GLU A 36 30.33 -3.90 -12.32
C GLU A 36 29.57 -4.69 -13.40
N LEU A 37 28.42 -5.28 -13.04
CA LEU A 37 27.56 -5.96 -14.01
C LEU A 37 27.02 -4.99 -15.08
N LEU A 38 26.54 -3.82 -14.67
CA LEU A 38 26.01 -2.82 -15.61
C LEU A 38 27.07 -2.34 -16.61
N GLN A 39 28.31 -2.16 -16.16
CA GLN A 39 29.42 -1.73 -17.00
C GLN A 39 29.82 -2.82 -18.00
N GLU A 40 29.91 -4.07 -17.55
CA GLU A 40 30.23 -5.21 -18.40
C GLU A 40 29.13 -5.47 -19.45
N MET A 41 27.85 -5.44 -19.04
CA MET A 41 26.72 -5.60 -19.96
C MET A 41 26.63 -4.46 -21.00
N LYS A 42 27.01 -3.23 -20.62
CA LYS A 42 27.07 -2.10 -21.56
C LYS A 42 28.12 -2.31 -22.65
N LEU A 43 29.20 -3.03 -22.35
CA LEU A 43 30.23 -3.37 -23.34
C LEU A 43 29.80 -4.53 -24.25
N ARG A 44 29.14 -5.54 -23.68
CA ARG A 44 28.70 -6.75 -24.42
C ARG A 44 27.50 -6.50 -25.32
N GLU A 45 26.54 -5.73 -24.82
CA GLU A 45 25.24 -5.50 -25.46
C GLU A 45 24.90 -3.99 -25.43
N PRO A 46 25.65 -3.15 -26.18
CA PRO A 46 25.48 -1.71 -26.14
C PRO A 46 24.07 -1.26 -26.58
N GLU A 47 23.44 -1.99 -27.52
CA GLU A 47 22.05 -1.80 -27.93
C GLU A 47 21.01 -2.06 -26.84
N ARG A 48 21.39 -2.79 -25.77
CA ARG A 48 20.54 -3.09 -24.62
C ARG A 48 20.88 -2.23 -23.39
N ALA A 49 21.78 -1.26 -23.52
CA ALA A 49 22.16 -0.37 -22.43
C ALA A 49 20.95 0.43 -21.90
N GLY A 50 20.72 0.35 -20.58
CA GLY A 50 19.60 1.03 -19.92
C GLY A 50 18.33 0.18 -19.74
N LEU A 51 18.37 -1.12 -20.08
CA LEU A 51 17.32 -2.05 -19.64
C LEU A 51 17.37 -2.22 -18.11
N SER A 52 16.23 -2.07 -17.47
CA SER A 52 16.05 -2.07 -16.02
C SER A 52 16.11 -3.47 -15.37
N THR A 53 16.31 -4.53 -16.16
CA THR A 53 16.25 -5.92 -15.68
C THR A 53 17.57 -6.48 -15.17
N TYR A 54 18.71 -5.82 -15.41
CA TYR A 54 20.05 -6.34 -15.06
C TYR A 54 20.26 -6.46 -13.55
N GLY A 55 19.78 -5.47 -12.78
CA GLY A 55 19.85 -5.50 -11.32
C GLY A 55 19.05 -6.66 -10.73
N ARG A 56 17.84 -6.89 -11.23
CA ARG A 56 16.98 -8.02 -10.84
C ARG A 56 17.64 -9.36 -11.11
N GLN A 57 18.15 -9.56 -12.32
CA GLN A 57 18.73 -10.85 -12.71
C GLN A 57 20.03 -11.16 -11.98
N ARG A 58 20.82 -10.14 -11.60
CA ARG A 58 21.96 -10.31 -10.68
C ARG A 58 21.52 -10.90 -9.34
N ILE A 59 20.41 -10.42 -8.81
CA ILE A 59 19.88 -10.87 -7.52
C ILE A 59 19.32 -12.30 -7.64
N GLU A 60 18.55 -12.58 -8.70
CA GLU A 60 18.06 -13.94 -8.97
C GLU A 60 19.22 -14.94 -9.10
N TRP A 61 20.32 -14.54 -9.76
CA TRP A 61 21.54 -15.32 -9.84
C TRP A 61 22.24 -15.50 -8.47
N LYS A 62 22.32 -14.47 -7.62
CA LYS A 62 22.86 -14.59 -6.25
C LYS A 62 22.09 -15.62 -5.42
N LEU A 63 20.77 -15.54 -5.47
CA LEU A 63 19.86 -16.44 -4.74
C LEU A 63 19.98 -17.88 -5.23
N TYR A 64 20.18 -18.07 -6.55
CA TYR A 64 20.36 -19.39 -7.14
C TYR A 64 21.59 -20.14 -6.61
N HIS A 65 22.64 -19.41 -6.20
CA HIS A 65 23.90 -19.97 -5.72
C HIS A 65 24.10 -19.88 -4.21
N ASP A 66 23.02 -19.62 -3.45
CA ASP A 66 23.01 -19.60 -1.99
C ASP A 66 24.05 -18.65 -1.35
N PHE A 67 24.42 -17.55 -2.02
CA PHE A 67 25.34 -16.57 -1.44
C PHE A 67 24.70 -15.82 -0.27
N GLU A 68 25.33 -15.87 0.92
CA GLU A 68 24.93 -15.08 2.09
C GLU A 68 24.96 -13.57 1.77
N SER A 69 23.83 -12.90 2.00
CA SER A 69 23.66 -11.47 1.74
C SER A 69 23.78 -10.68 3.02
N THR A 70 24.90 -9.98 3.22
CA THR A 70 25.03 -8.92 4.25
C THR A 70 24.46 -7.58 3.76
N GLU A 71 24.08 -7.49 2.49
CA GLU A 71 23.34 -6.35 1.97
C GLU A 71 21.91 -6.40 2.53
N LYS A 72 21.35 -5.25 2.95
CA LYS A 72 19.92 -5.01 3.23
C LYS A 72 18.98 -5.31 2.02
N ALA A 73 19.43 -6.15 1.09
CA ALA A 73 18.86 -6.42 -0.21
C ALA A 73 17.99 -7.69 -0.26
N ASP A 74 17.77 -8.38 0.87
CA ASP A 74 16.85 -9.53 0.99
C ASP A 74 15.35 -9.13 0.92
N SER A 75 15.03 -7.90 0.51
CA SER A 75 13.66 -7.44 0.21
C SER A 75 13.47 -6.95 -1.24
N CYS A 76 14.51 -6.97 -2.07
CA CYS A 76 14.60 -6.15 -3.30
C CYS A 76 13.99 -6.78 -4.56
N LEU A 77 12.81 -7.38 -4.42
CA LEU A 77 11.84 -7.43 -5.51
C LEU A 77 10.56 -6.80 -4.96
N ASN A 78 10.38 -5.52 -5.21
CA ASN A 78 9.09 -4.88 -5.04
C ASN A 78 8.12 -5.53 -6.04
N ILE A 79 7.39 -6.55 -5.60
CA ILE A 79 6.44 -7.26 -6.46
C ILE A 79 5.20 -6.39 -6.60
N ILE A 80 5.04 -5.82 -7.79
CA ILE A 80 3.83 -5.15 -8.23
C ILE A 80 2.87 -6.23 -8.74
N PRO A 81 1.67 -6.37 -8.14
CA PRO A 81 0.66 -7.32 -8.60
C PRO A 81 0.18 -7.03 -10.02
N ALA A 82 -0.31 -8.07 -10.72
CA ALA A 82 -0.70 -7.97 -12.13
C ALA A 82 -1.76 -6.89 -12.40
N GLU A 83 -2.67 -6.66 -11.44
CA GLU A 83 -3.73 -5.65 -11.51
C GLU A 83 -3.23 -4.19 -11.44
N PHE A 84 -1.95 -3.97 -11.10
CA PHE A 84 -1.29 -2.67 -11.13
C PHE A 84 -0.34 -2.52 -12.32
N LEU A 85 -0.10 -3.58 -13.09
CA LEU A 85 0.66 -3.53 -14.35
C LEU A 85 -0.20 -2.97 -15.48
N GLU A 86 -1.49 -3.36 -15.50
CA GLU A 86 -2.49 -2.90 -16.45
C GLU A 86 -3.69 -2.26 -15.73
N PRO A 87 -4.09 -1.01 -16.05
CA PRO A 87 -3.46 -0.11 -17.02
C PRO A 87 -2.10 0.43 -16.53
N GLN A 88 -1.21 0.70 -17.47
CA GLN A 88 0.18 1.13 -17.28
C GLN A 88 0.39 2.22 -16.23
N LEU A 89 -0.62 3.08 -16.02
CA LEU A 89 -0.60 4.20 -15.09
C LEU A 89 -0.75 3.82 -13.59
N ARG A 90 -0.88 2.55 -13.23
CA ARG A 90 -1.16 2.17 -11.82
C ARG A 90 0.06 1.80 -10.98
N ARG A 91 1.23 1.63 -11.60
CA ARG A 91 2.48 1.25 -10.92
C ARG A 91 2.94 2.29 -9.92
N VAL A 92 2.88 3.57 -10.27
CA VAL A 92 3.21 4.66 -9.35
C VAL A 92 2.26 4.68 -8.15
N VAL A 93 0.96 4.42 -8.34
CA VAL A 93 -0.01 4.36 -7.25
C VAL A 93 0.32 3.24 -6.28
N TYR A 94 0.72 2.08 -6.79
CA TYR A 94 1.16 0.97 -5.93
C TYR A 94 2.40 1.35 -5.12
N ALA A 95 3.41 1.96 -5.75
CA ALA A 95 4.62 2.42 -5.05
C ALA A 95 4.28 3.44 -3.94
N VAL A 96 3.42 4.42 -4.22
CA VAL A 96 2.93 5.40 -3.23
C VAL A 96 2.17 4.69 -2.10
N THR A 97 1.39 3.65 -2.41
CA THR A 97 0.64 2.88 -1.40
C THR A 97 1.58 2.15 -0.44
N GLN A 98 2.72 1.64 -0.92
CA GLN A 98 3.71 0.96 -0.08
C GLN A 98 4.54 1.93 0.76
N LEU A 99 4.82 3.12 0.24
CA LEU A 99 5.73 4.09 0.86
C LEU A 99 5.03 5.20 1.66
N GLY A 100 3.73 5.43 1.44
CA GLY A 100 2.96 6.49 2.09
C GLY A 100 3.19 7.86 1.42
N GLU A 101 3.88 8.76 2.10
CA GLU A 101 4.22 10.10 1.57
C GLU A 101 5.58 10.07 0.85
N VAL A 102 5.58 10.39 -0.44
CA VAL A 102 6.75 10.15 -1.29
C VAL A 102 7.15 11.33 -2.15
N SER A 103 8.43 11.39 -2.49
CA SER A 103 8.97 12.19 -3.57
C SER A 103 9.18 11.34 -4.83
N ILE A 104 9.25 11.98 -6.01
CA ILE A 104 9.55 11.27 -7.27
C ILE A 104 10.85 10.46 -7.21
N PRO A 105 11.97 10.97 -6.65
CA PRO A 105 13.19 10.18 -6.48
C PRO A 105 12.99 8.88 -5.70
N GLN A 106 12.22 8.91 -4.61
CA GLN A 106 11.94 7.71 -3.81
C GLN A 106 11.14 6.67 -4.61
N VAL A 107 10.20 7.12 -5.46
CA VAL A 107 9.43 6.21 -6.31
C VAL A 107 10.29 5.63 -7.44
N ILE A 108 11.24 6.40 -8.00
CA ILE A 108 12.21 5.88 -8.99
C ILE A 108 13.03 4.77 -8.36
N GLU A 109 13.64 5.06 -7.21
CA GLU A 109 14.45 4.09 -6.48
C GLU A 109 13.63 2.82 -6.19
N TRP A 110 12.40 2.97 -5.70
CA TRP A 110 11.53 1.84 -5.40
C TRP A 110 11.16 1.01 -6.65
N LEU A 111 10.84 1.67 -7.76
CA LEU A 111 10.47 1.01 -9.02
C LEU A 111 11.66 0.35 -9.72
N ASP A 112 12.87 0.90 -9.58
CA ASP A 112 14.11 0.30 -10.10
C ASP A 112 14.38 -1.08 -9.50
N PHE A 113 13.91 -1.32 -8.27
CA PHE A 113 13.97 -2.61 -7.59
C PHE A 113 12.65 -3.41 -7.67
N SER A 114 11.74 -3.05 -8.57
CA SER A 114 10.46 -3.76 -8.76
C SER A 114 10.48 -4.79 -9.89
N ASN A 115 9.45 -5.64 -9.95
CA ASN A 115 9.22 -6.54 -11.09
C ASN A 115 8.73 -5.81 -12.35
N ALA A 116 8.41 -4.51 -12.29
CA ALA A 116 7.90 -3.72 -13.42
C ALA A 116 8.42 -2.26 -13.44
N PRO A 117 9.75 -2.08 -13.56
CA PRO A 117 10.40 -0.77 -13.59
C PRO A 117 9.87 0.15 -14.71
N LEU A 118 10.06 1.45 -14.51
CA LEU A 118 9.58 2.52 -15.39
C LEU A 118 10.67 3.55 -15.66
N LYS A 119 10.71 4.10 -16.86
CA LYS A 119 11.57 5.24 -17.18
C LYS A 119 11.04 6.51 -16.49
N LEU A 120 11.93 7.46 -16.23
CA LEU A 120 11.61 8.73 -15.56
C LEU A 120 10.45 9.50 -16.22
N ASN A 121 10.40 9.53 -17.56
CA ASN A 121 9.35 10.19 -18.31
C ASN A 121 7.98 9.49 -18.11
N GLU A 122 7.95 8.17 -18.03
CA GLU A 122 6.74 7.39 -17.75
C GLU A 122 6.25 7.65 -16.32
N ILE A 123 7.15 7.67 -15.33
CA ILE A 123 6.83 7.99 -13.93
C ILE A 123 6.22 9.41 -13.84
N ARG A 124 6.84 10.39 -14.51
CA ARG A 124 6.33 11.78 -14.53
C ARG A 124 4.96 11.88 -15.18
N SER A 125 4.76 11.20 -16.31
CA SER A 125 3.46 11.16 -17.00
C SER A 125 2.38 10.55 -16.10
N GLN A 126 2.72 9.52 -15.32
CA GLN A 126 1.80 8.92 -14.34
C GLN A 126 1.41 9.90 -13.23
N PHE A 127 2.38 10.58 -12.60
CA PHE A 127 2.06 11.59 -11.60
C PHE A 127 1.17 12.71 -12.16
N GLN A 128 1.47 13.20 -13.37
CA GLN A 128 0.67 14.24 -14.02
C GLN A 128 -0.76 13.79 -14.34
N ALA A 129 -0.93 12.53 -14.76
CA ALA A 129 -2.24 11.96 -15.08
C ALA A 129 -3.08 11.67 -13.84
N LEU A 130 -2.44 11.25 -12.74
CA LEU A 130 -3.12 10.67 -11.59
C LEU A 130 -3.38 11.66 -10.44
N THR A 131 -2.73 12.82 -10.48
CA THR A 131 -2.77 13.80 -9.40
C THR A 131 -3.89 14.82 -9.62
N VAL A 132 -4.76 15.00 -8.62
CA VAL A 132 -5.96 15.85 -8.76
C VAL A 132 -5.70 17.34 -8.80
N ASN A 133 -4.61 17.80 -8.20
CA ASN A 133 -4.21 19.20 -8.15
C ASN A 133 -2.96 19.50 -8.99
N ASP A 134 -2.70 18.68 -10.03
CA ASP A 134 -1.63 18.93 -10.98
C ASP A 134 -2.09 19.81 -12.15
N ASN A 135 -1.24 20.75 -12.57
CA ASN A 135 -1.56 21.71 -13.62
C ASN A 135 -1.65 21.05 -15.01
N GLN A 136 -1.14 19.83 -15.17
CA GLN A 136 -1.25 19.06 -16.40
C GLN A 136 -2.49 18.17 -16.45
N ARG A 137 -3.29 18.11 -15.38
CA ARG A 137 -4.48 17.25 -15.26
C ARG A 137 -5.45 17.41 -16.42
N ALA A 138 -5.66 18.64 -16.91
CA ALA A 138 -6.56 18.92 -18.03
C ALA A 138 -6.16 18.20 -19.34
N ARG A 139 -4.88 17.85 -19.53
CA ARG A 139 -4.40 17.13 -20.72
C ARG A 139 -4.91 15.68 -20.79
N TYR A 140 -5.29 15.12 -19.64
CA TYR A 140 -5.75 13.74 -19.51
C TYR A 140 -7.29 13.62 -19.53
N ARG A 141 -7.97 14.64 -20.09
CA ARG A 141 -9.44 14.69 -20.19
C ARG A 141 -10.02 13.77 -21.25
N ALA A 142 -9.23 13.23 -22.18
CA ALA A 142 -9.67 12.73 -23.50
C ALA A 142 -10.93 11.81 -23.55
N SER A 143 -11.27 11.07 -22.48
CA SER A 143 -12.49 10.25 -22.40
C SER A 143 -13.41 10.59 -21.21
N ARG A 144 -13.12 11.66 -20.46
CA ARG A 144 -13.84 12.03 -19.24
C ARG A 144 -14.99 12.98 -19.53
N THR A 145 -16.20 12.55 -19.16
CA THR A 145 -17.39 13.41 -19.12
C THR A 145 -17.26 14.50 -18.05
N SER A 146 -16.54 14.22 -16.96
CA SER A 146 -16.33 15.14 -15.84
C SER A 146 -14.91 15.03 -15.28
N MET A 147 -14.35 16.18 -14.88
CA MET A 147 -13.04 16.28 -14.22
C MET A 147 -13.16 16.45 -12.69
N VAL A 148 -14.40 16.53 -12.18
CA VAL A 148 -14.75 16.51 -10.76
C VAL A 148 -14.20 15.23 -10.12
N SER A 149 -13.41 15.39 -9.07
CA SER A 149 -12.62 14.30 -8.48
C SER A 149 -13.34 13.43 -7.44
N ASP A 150 -14.60 13.70 -7.13
CA ASP A 150 -15.40 12.91 -6.17
C ASP A 150 -16.11 11.69 -6.80
N GLN A 151 -16.11 11.60 -8.13
CA GLN A 151 -16.84 10.57 -8.88
C GLN A 151 -16.12 9.21 -8.92
N GLY A 152 -15.03 9.05 -8.17
CA GLY A 152 -14.29 7.79 -8.07
C GLY A 152 -13.56 7.37 -9.36
N HIS A 153 -13.27 8.32 -10.25
CA HIS A 153 -12.59 8.04 -11.52
C HIS A 153 -11.24 7.35 -11.31
N TYR A 154 -10.88 6.41 -12.19
CA TYR A 154 -9.68 5.57 -11.99
C TYR A 154 -8.37 6.36 -12.03
N MET A 155 -8.38 7.56 -12.60
CA MET A 155 -7.23 8.48 -12.62
C MET A 155 -7.16 9.40 -11.41
N ASP A 156 -8.19 9.48 -10.56
CA ASP A 156 -8.16 10.38 -9.41
C ASP A 156 -7.61 9.61 -8.20
N LYS A 157 -6.26 9.53 -8.14
CA LYS A 157 -5.57 8.64 -7.19
C LYS A 157 -4.54 9.31 -6.33
N LEU A 158 -3.97 10.43 -6.75
CA LEU A 158 -2.87 11.09 -6.04
C LEU A 158 -3.19 12.55 -5.72
N PHE A 159 -2.59 13.04 -4.65
CA PHE A 159 -2.62 14.45 -4.25
C PHE A 159 -1.20 14.94 -4.01
N ARG A 160 -0.89 16.14 -4.50
CA ARG A 160 0.42 16.76 -4.37
C ARG A 160 0.43 17.76 -3.23
N THR A 161 1.39 17.64 -2.32
CA THR A 161 1.65 18.58 -1.23
C THR A 161 3.01 19.25 -1.42
N GLY A 162 3.22 20.40 -0.76
CA GLY A 162 4.47 21.16 -0.85
C GLY A 162 4.72 21.82 -2.22
N LYS A 163 5.89 22.43 -2.36
CA LYS A 163 6.33 23.11 -3.60
C LYS A 163 7.82 22.85 -3.86
N GLY A 164 8.21 22.82 -5.13
CA GLY A 164 9.62 22.67 -5.54
C GLY A 164 10.25 21.38 -5.02
N ARG A 165 11.38 21.48 -4.30
CA ARG A 165 12.08 20.31 -3.71
C ARG A 165 11.32 19.64 -2.56
N ALA A 166 10.41 20.38 -1.92
CA ALA A 166 9.54 19.86 -0.86
C ALA A 166 8.26 19.21 -1.42
N THR A 167 8.15 19.05 -2.74
CA THR A 167 6.98 18.38 -3.34
C THR A 167 6.90 16.94 -2.87
N ARG A 168 5.74 16.55 -2.35
CA ARG A 168 5.41 15.18 -1.96
C ARG A 168 4.09 14.77 -2.57
N TYR A 169 3.88 13.47 -2.67
CA TYR A 169 2.68 12.85 -3.21
C TYR A 169 2.14 11.85 -2.21
N VAL A 170 0.82 11.85 -2.06
CA VAL A 170 0.06 10.93 -1.21
C VAL A 170 -1.14 10.39 -1.99
N LEU A 171 -1.78 9.36 -1.46
CA LEU A 171 -3.05 8.87 -2.01
C LEU A 171 -4.15 9.92 -1.82
N TYR A 172 -4.92 10.16 -2.88
CA TYR A 172 -6.00 11.12 -2.88
C TYR A 172 -7.24 10.59 -2.16
N ASP A 173 -7.82 11.45 -1.33
CA ASP A 173 -9.09 11.25 -0.65
C ASP A 173 -9.85 12.58 -0.66
N PRO A 174 -11.03 12.66 -1.30
CA PRO A 174 -11.80 13.90 -1.42
C PRO A 174 -12.22 14.49 -0.07
N ASN A 175 -12.38 13.67 0.98
CA ASN A 175 -12.79 14.15 2.30
C ASN A 175 -11.66 14.90 3.03
N ILE A 176 -10.41 14.51 2.76
CA ILE A 176 -9.21 15.09 3.37
C ILE A 176 -8.66 16.24 2.52
N HIS A 177 -8.65 16.04 1.20
CA HIS A 177 -7.95 16.90 0.24
C HIS A 177 -8.87 17.84 -0.54
N GLY A 178 -10.18 17.76 -0.31
CA GLY A 178 -11.20 18.52 -1.03
C GLY A 178 -11.54 17.89 -2.38
N VAL A 179 -12.61 18.37 -2.98
CA VAL A 179 -13.01 18.01 -4.35
C VAL A 179 -12.43 19.03 -5.31
N TRP A 180 -11.80 18.54 -6.36
CA TRP A 180 -11.11 19.32 -7.37
C TRP A 180 -11.79 19.15 -8.72
N ASP A 181 -11.84 20.24 -9.48
CA ASP A 181 -12.24 20.26 -10.88
C ASP A 181 -11.28 21.14 -11.68
N ILE A 182 -11.50 21.28 -12.97
CA ILE A 182 -10.78 22.24 -13.82
C ILE A 182 -11.59 23.54 -13.88
N GLY A 183 -10.94 24.66 -13.58
CA GLY A 183 -11.57 25.98 -13.60
C GLY A 183 -11.97 26.42 -15.00
N ASP A 184 -12.62 27.59 -15.08
CA ASP A 184 -13.19 28.13 -16.32
C ASP A 184 -12.16 28.36 -17.43
N ASP A 185 -10.88 28.50 -17.07
CA ASP A 185 -9.76 28.60 -18.02
C ASP A 185 -9.47 27.28 -18.77
N GLY A 186 -10.15 26.19 -18.39
CA GLY A 186 -10.02 24.86 -18.97
C GLY A 186 -8.70 24.17 -18.67
N LYS A 187 -7.87 24.72 -17.75
CA LYS A 187 -6.51 24.24 -17.50
C LYS A 187 -6.17 24.12 -16.03
N THR A 188 -6.58 25.10 -15.21
CA THR A 188 -6.13 25.20 -13.84
C THR A 188 -6.98 24.31 -12.94
N PRO A 189 -6.38 23.38 -12.17
CA PRO A 189 -7.12 22.63 -11.17
C PRO A 189 -7.55 23.58 -10.05
N VAL A 190 -8.85 23.61 -9.76
CA VAL A 190 -9.46 24.43 -8.71
C VAL A 190 -10.15 23.52 -7.71
N GLU A 191 -10.01 23.86 -6.44
CA GLU A 191 -10.74 23.23 -5.35
C GLU A 191 -12.18 23.78 -5.35
N ILE A 192 -13.15 22.94 -5.71
CA ILE A 192 -14.57 23.32 -5.84
C ILE A 192 -15.37 23.02 -4.57
N VAL A 193 -14.96 22.01 -3.81
CA VAL A 193 -15.50 21.72 -2.50
C VAL A 193 -14.34 21.65 -1.54
N LYS A 194 -14.33 22.57 -0.58
CA LYS A 194 -13.35 22.51 0.50
C LYS A 194 -13.51 21.19 1.23
N PRO A 195 -12.41 20.55 1.66
CA PRO A 195 -12.53 19.34 2.44
C PRO A 195 -13.41 19.62 3.64
N THR A 196 -14.47 18.85 3.80
CA THR A 196 -15.43 18.91 4.91
C THR A 196 -14.72 18.80 6.28
N PHE A 197 -13.48 18.29 6.26
CA PHE A 197 -12.48 18.29 7.32
C PHE A 197 -12.02 19.69 7.77
N LEU A 198 -11.69 20.62 6.86
CA LEU A 198 -11.16 21.96 7.19
C LEU A 198 -12.23 22.94 7.67
N GLU A 199 -13.46 22.85 7.14
CA GLU A 199 -14.58 23.67 7.60
C GLU A 199 -15.03 23.24 9.02
N ARG A 200 -15.04 21.93 9.31
CA ARG A 200 -15.32 21.40 10.66
C ARG A 200 -14.17 21.64 11.65
N LEU A 201 -12.91 21.60 11.19
CA LEU A 201 -11.75 22.04 11.98
C LEU A 201 -11.85 23.51 12.40
N ARG A 202 -12.35 24.39 11.52
CA ARG A 202 -12.60 25.81 11.87
C ARG A 202 -13.68 25.98 12.93
N ILE A 203 -14.81 25.29 12.80
CA ILE A 203 -15.90 25.32 13.81
C ILE A 203 -15.41 24.82 15.18
N LEU A 204 -14.56 23.78 15.21
CA LEU A 204 -13.95 23.28 16.45
C LEU A 204 -12.85 24.20 17.01
N HIS A 205 -12.18 25.00 16.16
CA HIS A 205 -11.14 25.95 16.58
C HIS A 205 -11.71 27.19 17.28
N GLU A 206 -12.98 27.53 17.06
CA GLU A 206 -13.67 28.62 17.78
C GLU A 206 -14.09 28.23 19.21
N CYS A 207 -14.02 26.94 19.59
CA CYS A 207 -14.05 26.51 21.00
C CYS A 207 -12.65 26.62 21.60
N THR A 208 -12.20 27.85 21.83
CA THR A 208 -10.96 28.17 22.56
C THR A 208 -11.12 27.83 24.04
N ASP A 209 -10.83 26.59 24.43
CA ASP A 209 -10.47 26.24 25.83
C ASP A 209 -9.95 24.79 25.94
N CYS A 210 -8.84 24.47 25.27
CA CYS A 210 -8.03 23.32 25.68
C CYS A 210 -6.56 23.46 25.22
N PRO A 211 -5.62 23.76 26.14
CA PRO A 211 -4.21 23.84 25.81
C PRO A 211 -3.58 22.43 25.86
N GLU A 212 -2.61 22.19 24.97
CA GLU A 212 -1.76 20.97 24.86
C GLU A 212 -2.26 19.77 24.04
N LEU A 213 -2.75 19.98 22.83
CA LEU A 213 -2.74 18.92 21.80
C LEU A 213 -1.91 19.34 20.59
N LYS A 214 -0.89 18.54 20.25
CA LYS A 214 -0.09 18.73 19.03
C LYS A 214 -0.99 18.61 17.80
N LEU A 215 -0.73 19.42 16.77
CA LEU A 215 -1.53 19.48 15.54
C LEU A 215 -1.75 18.11 14.85
N GLU A 216 -0.80 17.19 15.01
CA GLU A 216 -0.87 15.80 14.51
C GLU A 216 -1.91 14.94 15.28
N ASP A 217 -2.06 15.17 16.58
CA ASP A 217 -2.98 14.44 17.47
C ASP A 217 -4.42 14.92 17.29
N MET A 218 -4.58 16.23 17.04
CA MET A 218 -5.85 16.85 16.64
C MET A 218 -6.32 16.31 15.28
N ARG A 219 -5.41 16.18 14.30
CA ARG A 219 -5.71 15.56 13.00
C ARG A 219 -6.13 14.10 13.16
N ALA A 220 -5.43 13.33 14.01
CA ALA A 220 -5.77 11.93 14.29
C ALA A 220 -7.14 11.77 14.96
N ARG A 221 -7.52 12.64 15.90
CA ARG A 221 -8.86 12.64 16.54
C ARG A 221 -9.98 13.01 15.57
N VAL A 222 -9.79 14.05 14.77
CA VAL A 222 -10.81 14.49 13.80
C VAL A 222 -10.95 13.49 12.65
N LEU A 223 -9.86 12.85 12.21
CA LEU A 223 -9.91 11.73 11.27
C LEU A 223 -10.69 10.56 11.87
N ARG A 224 -10.48 10.24 13.16
CA ARG A 224 -11.25 9.20 13.88
C ARG A 224 -12.75 9.52 13.89
N GLU A 225 -13.15 10.74 14.23
CA GLU A 225 -14.56 11.16 14.23
C GLU A 225 -15.23 11.18 12.85
N ILE A 226 -14.49 11.48 11.77
CA ILE A 226 -15.02 11.48 10.39
C ILE A 226 -15.10 10.07 9.81
N VAL A 227 -14.10 9.23 10.10
CA VAL A 227 -14.13 7.79 9.82
C VAL A 227 -15.34 7.15 10.49
N ASP A 228 -15.62 7.54 11.74
CA ASP A 228 -16.76 7.07 12.50
C ASP A 228 -18.11 7.60 11.97
N ARG A 229 -18.17 8.80 11.38
CA ARG A 229 -19.43 9.40 10.88
C ARG A 229 -19.80 9.05 9.44
N GLU A 230 -18.85 9.02 8.50
CA GLU A 230 -19.15 8.93 7.06
C GLU A 230 -18.59 7.66 6.40
N GLY A 231 -17.44 7.15 6.85
CA GLY A 231 -16.81 5.93 6.34
C GLY A 231 -17.36 4.65 6.97
N GLN A 232 -17.66 4.70 8.27
CA GLN A 232 -18.16 3.58 9.06
C GLN A 232 -19.46 3.00 8.50
N PRO A 233 -20.48 3.76 8.07
CA PRO A 233 -21.73 3.17 7.57
C PRO A 233 -21.56 2.35 6.28
N ILE A 234 -20.76 2.84 5.33
CA ILE A 234 -20.48 2.14 4.06
C ILE A 234 -19.57 0.93 4.30
N PHE A 235 -18.52 1.11 5.09
CA PHE A 235 -17.61 0.04 5.46
C PHE A 235 -18.31 -1.07 6.25
N ARG A 236 -19.14 -0.68 7.22
CA ARG A 236 -20.02 -1.57 7.98
C ARG A 236 -20.96 -2.32 7.05
N LYS A 237 -21.64 -1.64 6.13
CA LYS A 237 -22.51 -2.32 5.15
C LYS A 237 -21.74 -3.36 4.33
N ARG A 238 -20.56 -3.00 3.82
CA ARG A 238 -19.69 -3.94 3.06
C ARG A 238 -19.28 -5.15 3.88
N LEU A 239 -18.90 -4.96 5.15
CA LEU A 239 -18.53 -6.07 6.02
C LEU A 239 -19.74 -6.92 6.42
N LEU A 240 -20.90 -6.31 6.67
CA LEU A 240 -22.16 -7.04 6.88
C LEU A 240 -22.47 -7.93 5.68
N ASP A 241 -22.32 -7.43 4.46
CA ASP A 241 -22.57 -8.21 3.25
C ASP A 241 -21.51 -9.32 3.07
N ALA A 242 -20.22 -9.00 3.23
CA ALA A 242 -19.12 -9.95 3.06
C ALA A 242 -19.12 -11.11 4.07
N TYR A 243 -19.61 -10.87 5.30
CA TYR A 243 -19.63 -11.85 6.39
C TYR A 243 -21.01 -12.49 6.61
N ASN A 244 -21.95 -12.33 5.67
CA ASN A 244 -23.32 -12.84 5.81
C ASN A 244 -23.97 -12.40 7.14
N ARG A 245 -23.71 -11.15 7.53
CA ARG A 245 -24.24 -10.46 8.71
C ARG A 245 -23.98 -11.19 10.03
N ALA A 246 -22.83 -11.86 10.15
CA ALA A 246 -22.49 -12.55 11.38
C ALA A 246 -21.01 -12.44 11.75
N CYS A 247 -20.74 -12.32 13.04
CA CYS A 247 -19.40 -12.13 13.61
C CYS A 247 -18.43 -13.19 13.09
N ALA A 248 -17.25 -12.76 12.69
CA ALA A 248 -16.20 -13.62 12.16
C ALA A 248 -15.69 -14.63 13.20
N VAL A 249 -15.73 -14.29 14.49
CA VAL A 249 -15.14 -15.10 15.57
C VAL A 249 -16.20 -15.91 16.32
N THR A 250 -17.34 -15.31 16.65
CA THR A 250 -18.35 -15.93 17.54
C THR A 250 -19.59 -16.41 16.80
N ASP A 251 -19.68 -16.18 15.49
CA ASP A 251 -20.85 -16.50 14.67
C ASP A 251 -22.15 -15.77 15.07
N CYS A 252 -22.09 -14.83 16.02
CA CYS A 252 -23.21 -13.98 16.44
C CYS A 252 -23.82 -13.25 15.23
N ALA A 253 -25.14 -13.33 15.06
CA ALA A 253 -25.87 -12.71 13.93
C ALA A 253 -26.79 -11.55 14.35
N ILE A 254 -26.71 -11.11 15.62
CA ILE A 254 -27.50 -9.98 16.13
C ILE A 254 -26.86 -8.69 15.61
N ALA A 255 -27.50 -8.03 14.64
CA ALA A 255 -26.93 -6.92 13.89
C ALA A 255 -26.51 -5.74 14.77
N GLU A 256 -27.23 -5.50 15.85
CA GLU A 256 -27.00 -4.44 16.84
C GLU A 256 -25.72 -4.67 17.65
N LEU A 257 -25.26 -5.92 17.77
CA LEU A 257 -24.02 -6.30 18.47
C LEU A 257 -22.83 -6.42 17.54
N LEU A 258 -23.01 -6.24 16.23
CA LEU A 258 -21.94 -6.35 15.24
C LEU A 258 -21.31 -4.99 15.01
N GLU A 259 -20.00 -4.98 14.80
CA GLU A 259 -19.18 -3.80 14.57
C GLU A 259 -18.16 -4.07 13.47
N ALA A 260 -17.82 -3.00 12.75
CA ALA A 260 -16.89 -3.01 11.65
C ALA A 260 -15.48 -2.69 12.16
N ALA A 261 -14.70 -3.72 12.46
CA ALA A 261 -13.34 -3.55 12.94
C ALA A 261 -12.38 -3.34 11.78
N HIS A 262 -11.54 -2.31 11.83
CA HIS A 262 -10.42 -2.16 10.91
C HIS A 262 -9.23 -2.96 11.43
N ILE A 263 -8.52 -3.67 10.54
CA ILE A 263 -7.33 -4.44 10.94
C ILE A 263 -6.13 -3.52 11.19
N ILE A 264 -6.04 -2.42 10.45
CA ILE A 264 -4.98 -1.40 10.57
C ILE A 264 -5.61 -0.02 10.72
N PRO A 265 -4.92 0.96 11.36
CA PRO A 265 -5.43 2.31 11.50
C PRO A 265 -5.84 2.92 10.15
N TYR A 266 -6.97 3.60 10.14
CA TYR A 266 -7.51 4.23 8.94
C TYR A 266 -6.52 5.23 8.32
N SER A 267 -6.25 5.10 7.02
CA SER A 267 -5.42 6.04 6.25
C SER A 267 -6.04 6.48 4.92
N GLY A 268 -7.39 6.52 4.85
CA GLY A 268 -8.14 7.05 3.70
C GLY A 268 -9.11 6.05 3.06
N ALA A 269 -9.86 6.50 2.05
CA ALA A 269 -10.95 5.76 1.39
C ALA A 269 -10.57 4.38 0.83
N GLN A 270 -9.30 4.13 0.47
CA GLN A 270 -8.83 2.79 0.08
C GLN A 270 -8.95 1.74 1.20
N HIS A 271 -9.04 2.17 2.46
CA HIS A 271 -9.22 1.31 3.63
C HIS A 271 -10.68 0.88 3.90
N CYS A 272 -11.64 1.40 3.13
CA CYS A 272 -13.06 1.03 3.24
C CYS A 272 -13.46 -0.24 2.45
N LYS A 273 -12.50 -1.09 2.05
CA LYS A 273 -12.76 -2.39 1.38
C LYS A 273 -12.89 -3.50 2.42
N ALA A 274 -13.72 -4.52 2.14
CA ALA A 274 -13.94 -5.62 3.08
C ALA A 274 -12.64 -6.33 3.51
N MET A 275 -11.67 -6.49 2.60
CA MET A 275 -10.36 -7.11 2.88
C MET A 275 -9.50 -6.39 3.94
N HIS A 276 -9.87 -5.16 4.33
CA HIS A 276 -9.18 -4.37 5.33
C HIS A 276 -9.85 -4.40 6.71
N GLY A 277 -10.99 -5.10 6.82
CA GLY A 277 -11.76 -5.18 8.03
C GLY A 277 -12.23 -6.57 8.38
N ILE A 278 -12.78 -6.68 9.58
CA ILE A 278 -13.40 -7.89 10.11
C ILE A 278 -14.71 -7.47 10.77
N LEU A 279 -15.79 -8.19 10.49
CA LEU A 279 -17.05 -7.99 11.20
C LEU A 279 -16.97 -8.72 12.54
N LEU A 280 -17.00 -7.99 13.66
CA LEU A 280 -16.83 -8.54 15.00
C LEU A 280 -18.02 -8.23 15.89
N ARG A 281 -18.23 -9.02 16.93
CA ARG A 281 -19.15 -8.68 18.03
C ARG A 281 -18.47 -7.60 18.90
N THR A 282 -19.21 -6.65 19.47
CA THR A 282 -18.68 -5.49 20.22
C THR A 282 -17.60 -5.83 21.26
N ASP A 283 -17.81 -6.89 22.04
CA ASP A 283 -16.84 -7.38 23.03
C ASP A 283 -15.54 -7.90 22.36
N ILE A 284 -15.68 -8.70 21.30
CA ILE A 284 -14.55 -9.23 20.52
C ILE A 284 -13.80 -8.10 19.81
N HIS A 285 -14.50 -7.10 19.29
CA HIS A 285 -13.89 -5.90 18.71
C HIS A 285 -13.05 -5.16 19.75
N THR A 286 -13.59 -4.99 20.97
CA THR A 286 -12.85 -4.37 22.07
C THR A 286 -11.60 -5.16 22.45
N LEU A 287 -11.66 -6.50 22.49
CA LEU A 287 -10.48 -7.34 22.74
C LEU A 287 -9.45 -7.23 21.62
N PHE A 288 -9.91 -7.16 20.37
CA PHE A 288 -9.07 -7.01 19.19
C PHE A 288 -8.30 -5.68 19.21
N ASP A 289 -8.99 -4.56 19.41
CA ASP A 289 -8.39 -3.22 19.45
C ASP A 289 -7.40 -3.03 20.61
N LYS A 290 -7.61 -3.74 21.72
CA LYS A 290 -6.72 -3.74 22.88
C LYS A 290 -5.53 -4.69 22.74
N GLY A 291 -5.46 -5.48 21.66
CA GLY A 291 -4.41 -6.48 21.46
C GLY A 291 -4.53 -7.71 22.36
N LEU A 292 -5.67 -7.89 23.04
CA LEU A 292 -5.95 -9.07 23.89
C LEU A 292 -6.41 -10.27 23.07
N LEU A 293 -6.84 -10.04 21.82
CA LEU A 293 -7.20 -11.03 20.83
C LEU A 293 -6.62 -10.61 19.48
N TRP A 294 -6.04 -11.53 18.73
CA TRP A 294 -5.61 -11.28 17.35
C TRP A 294 -5.92 -12.47 16.45
N ILE A 295 -5.86 -12.24 15.14
CA ILE A 295 -6.04 -13.28 14.13
C ILE A 295 -4.69 -13.56 13.49
N GLU A 296 -4.28 -14.83 13.49
CA GLU A 296 -3.07 -15.29 12.84
C GLU A 296 -3.21 -15.32 11.31
N GLN A 297 -2.10 -15.39 10.58
CA GLN A 297 -2.11 -15.44 9.11
C GLN A 297 -2.77 -16.71 8.53
N ASN A 298 -2.98 -17.73 9.37
CA ASN A 298 -3.75 -18.94 9.05
C ASN A 298 -5.24 -18.80 9.41
N PHE A 299 -5.71 -17.59 9.75
CA PHE A 299 -7.07 -17.24 10.12
C PHE A 299 -7.59 -17.87 11.42
N ARG A 300 -6.68 -18.33 12.29
CA ARG A 300 -7.02 -18.79 13.63
C ARG A 300 -6.94 -17.64 14.62
N VAL A 301 -7.85 -17.65 15.59
CA VAL A 301 -7.87 -16.72 16.70
C VAL A 301 -6.77 -17.10 17.70
N SER A 302 -6.05 -16.10 18.19
CA SER A 302 -5.10 -16.21 19.30
C SER A 302 -5.47 -15.20 20.37
N LEU A 303 -5.28 -15.57 21.62
CA LEU A 303 -5.61 -14.77 22.80
C LEU A 303 -4.35 -14.44 23.61
N ASP A 304 -4.42 -13.32 24.31
CA ASP A 304 -3.49 -13.03 25.40
C ASP A 304 -3.55 -14.13 26.48
N PRO A 305 -2.42 -14.54 27.07
CA PRO A 305 -2.39 -15.57 28.11
C PRO A 305 -3.34 -15.31 29.28
N GLY A 306 -3.57 -14.04 29.64
CA GLY A 306 -4.49 -13.65 30.70
C GLY A 306 -5.96 -13.98 30.41
N LEU A 307 -6.34 -14.15 29.13
CA LEU A 307 -7.70 -14.50 28.73
C LEU A 307 -7.95 -16.00 28.58
N LEU A 308 -6.92 -16.84 28.62
CA LEU A 308 -7.08 -18.29 28.39
C LEU A 308 -8.01 -18.97 29.40
N ASN A 309 -8.05 -18.49 30.64
CA ASN A 309 -8.90 -19.01 31.71
C ASN A 309 -10.20 -18.18 31.92
N SER A 310 -10.53 -17.29 30.98
CA SER A 310 -11.75 -16.49 31.01
C SER A 310 -12.87 -17.11 30.17
N GLU A 311 -14.04 -16.48 30.13
CA GLU A 311 -15.14 -16.82 29.24
C GLU A 311 -14.76 -16.84 27.76
N TYR A 312 -13.66 -16.19 27.36
CA TYR A 312 -13.14 -16.16 25.99
C TYR A 312 -12.19 -17.31 25.65
N GLY A 313 -11.73 -18.10 26.63
CA GLY A 313 -10.70 -19.13 26.44
C GLY A 313 -11.03 -20.15 25.34
N HIS A 314 -12.32 -20.46 25.17
CA HIS A 314 -12.83 -21.34 24.11
C HIS A 314 -12.61 -20.82 22.68
N LEU A 315 -12.25 -19.55 22.51
CA LEU A 315 -11.93 -18.95 21.21
C LEU A 315 -10.49 -19.24 20.76
N GLN A 316 -9.60 -19.64 21.67
CA GLN A 316 -8.20 -19.94 21.35
C GLN A 316 -8.11 -21.00 20.24
N GLY A 317 -7.41 -20.67 19.16
CA GLY A 317 -7.21 -21.56 18.01
C GLY A 317 -8.44 -21.73 17.12
N LYS A 318 -9.60 -21.13 17.44
CA LYS A 318 -10.81 -21.21 16.63
C LYS A 318 -10.54 -20.63 15.24
N LEU A 319 -10.97 -21.34 14.19
CA LEU A 319 -10.92 -20.82 12.83
C LEU A 319 -12.03 -19.77 12.67
N MET A 320 -11.68 -18.56 12.26
CA MET A 320 -12.68 -17.53 11.99
C MET A 320 -13.52 -17.88 10.75
N ARG A 321 -14.76 -17.40 10.69
CA ARG A 321 -15.52 -17.31 9.45
C ARG A 321 -14.81 -16.37 8.48
N LEU A 322 -14.69 -16.79 7.24
CA LEU A 322 -14.14 -15.99 6.15
C LEU A 322 -15.25 -15.61 5.17
N PRO A 323 -15.15 -14.44 4.51
CA PRO A 323 -15.97 -14.13 3.36
C PRO A 323 -15.87 -15.21 2.28
N GLU A 324 -17.00 -15.50 1.65
CA GLU A 324 -17.09 -16.47 0.54
C GLU A 324 -16.22 -16.01 -0.63
N ALA A 325 -16.33 -14.74 -0.98
CA ALA A 325 -15.48 -14.09 -1.98
C ALA A 325 -14.04 -13.98 -1.47
N ARG A 326 -13.09 -14.60 -2.18
CA ARG A 326 -11.67 -14.57 -1.81
C ARG A 326 -11.10 -13.15 -1.75
N MET A 327 -11.61 -12.25 -2.60
CA MET A 327 -11.17 -10.84 -2.67
C MET A 327 -11.54 -10.01 -1.44
N ASP A 328 -12.55 -10.46 -0.67
CA ASP A 328 -13.02 -9.77 0.52
C ASP A 328 -12.38 -10.31 1.80
N ARG A 329 -11.58 -11.38 1.70
CA ARG A 329 -10.92 -11.97 2.86
C ARG A 329 -9.86 -11.02 3.43
N PRO A 330 -9.68 -11.01 4.76
CA PRO A 330 -8.64 -10.22 5.42
C PRO A 330 -7.26 -10.42 4.80
N LEU A 331 -6.57 -9.32 4.50
CA LEU A 331 -5.20 -9.38 4.03
C LEU A 331 -4.28 -9.93 5.14
N LYS A 332 -3.56 -11.02 4.84
CA LYS A 332 -2.63 -11.65 5.79
C LYS A 332 -1.54 -10.68 6.28
N ALA A 333 -1.06 -9.80 5.40
CA ALA A 333 -0.10 -8.77 5.75
C ALA A 333 -0.64 -7.80 6.82
N HIS A 334 -1.92 -7.44 6.75
CA HIS A 334 -2.57 -6.56 7.73
C HIS A 334 -2.74 -7.27 9.07
N LEU A 335 -3.11 -8.55 9.07
CA LEU A 335 -3.19 -9.37 10.27
C LEU A 335 -1.83 -9.48 10.99
N ALA A 336 -0.76 -9.72 10.21
CA ALA A 336 0.60 -9.77 10.73
C ALA A 336 1.04 -8.43 11.32
N TYR A 337 0.72 -7.31 10.65
CA TYR A 337 1.00 -5.97 11.14
C TYR A 337 0.26 -5.67 12.45
N HIS A 338 -1.04 -5.95 12.52
CA HIS A 338 -1.84 -5.79 13.73
C HIS A 338 -1.22 -6.54 14.91
N ARG A 339 -0.87 -7.82 14.72
CA ARG A 339 -0.19 -8.62 15.75
C ARG A 339 1.11 -7.97 16.22
N ALA A 340 1.94 -7.47 15.29
CA ALA A 340 3.23 -6.87 15.62
C ALA A 340 3.11 -5.58 16.46
N LEU A 341 1.99 -4.85 16.38
CA LEU A 341 1.74 -3.65 17.19
C LEU A 341 1.61 -3.94 18.70
N PHE A 342 1.14 -5.14 19.05
CA PHE A 342 0.80 -5.51 20.42
C PHE A 342 1.74 -6.55 21.02
N VAL A 343 2.23 -7.52 20.23
CA VAL A 343 3.11 -8.59 20.74
C VAL A 343 4.52 -8.09 21.11
N ASN A 344 5.00 -7.00 20.51
CA ASN A 344 6.31 -6.42 20.84
C ASN A 344 6.29 -5.45 22.06
N LYS A 345 5.17 -5.38 22.79
CA LYS A 345 5.00 -4.53 23.98
C LYS A 345 4.90 -5.31 25.30
N LEU A 346 5.00 -6.64 25.23
CA LEU A 346 5.20 -7.56 26.35
C LEU A 346 6.65 -8.02 26.34
#